data_AF-A0A9P5N775-F1
#
_entry.id   AF-A0A9P5N775-F1
#
_cell.length_a   1.000
_cell.length_b   1.000
_cell.length_c   1.000
_cell.angle_alpha   90.00
_cell.angle_beta   90.00
_cell.angle_gamma   90.00
#
_symmetry.space_group_name_H-M   'P 1'
#
loop_
_entity.id
_entity.type
_entity.pdbx_description
1 polymer ?
#
loop_
_entity_poly.entity_id
_entity_poly.type
_entity_poly.pdbx_seq_one_letter_code
_entity_poly.pdbx_strand_id
1 'polypeptide(L)'
;TASQKIRKSISSASSTSTRQRRAAVLGVAAAAIAASIYFSHIPVPRPMRTSILTGQLWLDELLQGHPKHFHEQMGMSWHIFRRLSHELQSYSGLKNSRHVT
;
A
#
# COMPACT_ATOMS: atom_id res chain seq x y z
N THR A 1 -22.08 52.74 -38.13
CA THR A 1 -22.57 51.42 -37.65
C THR A 1 -21.52 50.29 -37.69
N ALA A 2 -20.46 50.36 -38.52
CA ALA A 2 -19.41 49.34 -38.58
C ALA A 2 -18.43 49.32 -37.38
N SER A 3 -18.00 50.50 -36.88
CA SER A 3 -17.03 50.62 -35.77
C SER A 3 -17.49 50.02 -34.44
N GLN A 4 -18.79 50.00 -34.19
CA GLN A 4 -19.36 49.47 -32.95
C GLN A 4 -19.38 47.93 -32.94
N LYS A 5 -19.44 47.30 -34.12
CA LYS A 5 -19.42 45.84 -34.29
C LYS A 5 -18.03 45.27 -34.04
N ILE A 6 -16.99 45.97 -34.51
CA ILE A 6 -15.58 45.60 -34.32
C ILE A 6 -15.17 45.72 -32.84
N ARG A 7 -15.61 46.78 -32.15
CA ARG A 7 -15.30 46.94 -30.72
C ARG A 7 -15.94 45.84 -29.86
N LYS A 8 -17.16 45.40 -30.18
CA LYS A 8 -17.83 44.31 -29.46
C LYS A 8 -17.11 42.97 -29.62
N SER A 9 -16.68 42.62 -30.83
CA SER A 9 -15.99 41.34 -31.09
C SER A 9 -14.63 41.23 -30.40
N ILE A 10 -13.89 42.35 -30.33
CA ILE A 10 -12.61 42.41 -29.60
C ILE A 10 -12.84 42.23 -28.08
N SER A 11 -13.91 42.83 -27.53
CA SER A 11 -14.24 42.66 -26.11
C SER A 11 -14.66 41.22 -25.77
N SER A 12 -15.42 40.55 -26.64
CA SER A 12 -15.87 39.16 -26.42
C SER A 12 -14.75 38.13 -26.61
N ALA A 13 -13.76 38.40 -27.47
CA ALA A 13 -12.62 37.52 -27.66
C ALA A 13 -11.62 37.56 -26.49
N SER A 14 -11.52 38.72 -25.79
CA SER A 14 -10.65 38.86 -24.62
C SER A 14 -11.20 38.19 -23.36
N SER A 15 -12.53 38.12 -23.19
CA SER A 15 -13.17 37.55 -22.00
C SER A 15 -13.26 36.03 -22.00
N THR A 16 -13.28 35.40 -23.19
CA THR A 16 -13.27 33.94 -23.34
C THR A 16 -11.91 33.32 -23.01
N SER A 17 -10.82 33.99 -23.41
CA SER A 17 -9.43 33.60 -23.11
C SER A 17 -9.14 33.51 -21.61
N THR A 18 -9.56 34.51 -20.84
CA THR A 18 -9.30 34.57 -19.39
C THR A 18 -10.12 33.54 -18.62
N ARG A 19 -11.34 33.25 -19.08
CA ARG A 19 -12.22 32.25 -18.46
C ARG A 19 -11.71 30.83 -18.71
N GLN A 20 -11.21 30.54 -19.91
CA GLN A 20 -10.56 29.26 -20.24
C GLN A 20 -9.28 29.04 -19.42
N ARG A 21 -8.45 30.07 -19.25
CA ARG A 21 -7.22 29.99 -18.44
C ARG A 21 -7.51 29.70 -16.97
N ARG A 22 -8.49 30.36 -16.37
CA ARG A 22 -8.88 30.12 -14.97
C ARG A 22 -9.46 28.72 -14.77
N ALA A 23 -10.31 28.26 -15.69
CA ALA A 23 -10.85 26.91 -15.64
C ALA A 23 -9.74 25.84 -15.75
N ALA A 24 -8.74 26.07 -16.61
CA ALA A 24 -7.59 25.18 -16.72
C ALA A 24 -6.76 25.15 -15.43
N VAL A 25 -6.47 26.31 -14.83
CA VAL A 25 -5.73 26.38 -13.55
C VAL A 25 -6.47 25.68 -12.42
N LEU A 26 -7.79 25.89 -12.31
CA LEU A 26 -8.62 25.21 -11.31
C LEU A 26 -8.67 23.70 -11.53
N GLY A 27 -8.77 23.25 -12.80
CA GLY A 27 -8.73 21.84 -13.15
C GLY A 27 -7.41 21.17 -12.76
N VAL A 28 -6.27 21.84 -13.04
CA VAL A 28 -4.94 21.34 -12.67
C VAL A 28 -4.77 21.27 -11.15
N ALA A 29 -5.22 22.30 -10.42
CA ALA A 29 -5.14 22.31 -8.96
C ALA A 29 -5.99 21.20 -8.33
N ALA A 30 -7.21 20.98 -8.83
CA ALA A 30 -8.07 19.90 -8.34
C ALA A 30 -7.46 18.52 -8.59
N ALA A 31 -6.87 18.30 -9.77
CA ALA A 31 -6.17 17.05 -10.08
C ALA A 31 -4.96 16.80 -9.18
N ALA A 32 -4.18 17.85 -8.88
CA ALA A 32 -3.02 17.75 -7.99
C ALA A 32 -3.43 17.41 -6.54
N ILE A 33 -4.52 18.02 -6.04
CA ILE A 33 -5.07 17.71 -4.71
C ILE A 33 -5.62 16.28 -4.65
N ALA A 34 -6.34 15.84 -5.68
CA ALA A 34 -6.84 14.47 -5.74
C ALA A 34 -5.68 13.46 -5.77
N ALA A 35 -4.62 13.74 -6.53
CA ALA A 35 -3.42 12.91 -6.57
C ALA A 35 -2.73 12.85 -5.20
N SER A 36 -2.55 13.97 -4.50
CA SER A 36 -1.90 13.98 -3.18
C SER A 36 -2.69 13.18 -2.13
N ILE A 37 -4.02 13.30 -2.12
CA ILE A 37 -4.89 12.49 -1.25
C ILE A 37 -4.77 11.01 -1.60
N TYR A 38 -4.79 10.67 -2.89
CA TYR A 38 -4.63 9.30 -3.34
C TYR A 38 -3.30 8.70 -2.89
N PHE A 39 -2.17 9.38 -3.15
CA PHE A 39 -0.85 8.94 -2.73
C PHE A 39 -0.73 8.79 -1.21
N SER A 40 -1.39 9.65 -0.44
CA SER A 40 -1.42 9.56 1.03
C SER A 40 -2.18 8.34 1.54
N HIS A 41 -3.14 7.84 0.75
CA HIS A 41 -3.94 6.66 1.07
C HIS A 41 -3.38 5.35 0.52
N ILE A 42 -2.31 5.37 -0.29
CA ILE A 42 -1.67 4.14 -0.76
C ILE A 42 -1.05 3.44 0.46
N PRO A 43 -1.51 2.23 0.80
CA PRO A 43 -0.88 1.45 1.86
C PRO A 43 0.56 1.20 1.47
N VAL A 44 1.50 1.66 2.30
CA VAL A 44 2.93 1.40 2.07
C VAL A 44 3.11 -0.12 2.10
N PRO A 45 3.60 -0.75 1.00
CA PRO A 45 3.84 -2.18 1.00
C PRO A 45 4.85 -2.50 2.11
N ARG A 46 4.43 -3.27 3.11
CA ARG A 46 5.37 -3.76 4.10
C ARG A 46 6.18 -4.88 3.46
N PRO A 47 7.51 -4.88 3.59
CA PRO A 47 8.32 -5.98 3.08
C PRO A 47 7.81 -7.30 3.70
N MET A 48 7.41 -8.24 2.83
CA MET A 48 6.83 -9.52 3.23
C MET A 48 7.85 -10.46 3.88
N ARG A 49 9.15 -10.20 3.67
CA ARG A 49 10.26 -10.96 4.24
C ARG A 49 11.32 -9.96 4.70
N THR A 50 11.43 -9.73 6.01
CA THR A 50 12.51 -8.91 6.58
C THR A 50 13.57 -9.75 7.29
N SER A 51 13.29 -11.03 7.55
CA SER A 51 14.24 -11.95 8.16
C SER A 51 15.44 -12.21 7.25
N ILE A 52 16.61 -12.10 7.86
CA ILE A 52 17.86 -12.67 7.37
C ILE A 52 17.69 -14.17 7.19
N LEU A 53 18.38 -14.73 6.19
CA LEU A 53 18.31 -16.09 5.64
C LEU A 53 18.61 -17.26 6.62
N THR A 54 18.49 -17.06 7.94
CA THR A 54 18.55 -18.13 8.93
C THR A 54 17.14 -18.57 9.31
N GLY A 55 16.90 -19.88 9.36
CA GLY A 55 15.58 -20.43 9.70
C GLY A 55 15.04 -19.95 11.05
N GLN A 56 15.90 -19.71 12.05
CA GLN A 56 15.50 -19.23 13.36
C GLN A 56 14.97 -17.78 13.32
N LEU A 57 15.71 -16.84 12.71
CA LEU A 57 15.24 -15.45 12.60
C LEU A 57 13.97 -15.32 11.77
N TRP A 58 13.82 -16.16 10.75
CA TRP A 58 12.57 -16.27 9.99
C TRP A 58 11.42 -16.75 10.86
N LEU A 59 11.63 -17.78 11.68
CA LEU A 59 10.61 -18.28 12.58
C LEU A 59 10.27 -17.22 13.65
N ASP A 60 11.26 -16.52 14.20
CA ASP A 60 11.05 -15.45 15.18
C ASP A 60 10.24 -14.29 14.59
N GLU A 61 10.52 -13.87 13.35
CA GLU A 61 9.70 -12.88 12.62
C GLU A 61 8.27 -13.40 12.41
N LEU A 62 8.12 -14.67 12.05
CA LEU A 62 6.82 -15.28 11.80
C LEU A 62 5.97 -15.37 13.07
N LEU A 63 6.61 -15.61 14.22
CA LEU A 63 5.99 -15.68 15.54
C LEU A 63 5.62 -14.29 16.09
N GLN A 64 6.42 -13.26 15.80
CA GLN A 64 6.19 -11.88 16.25
C GLN A 64 5.30 -11.07 15.28
N GLY A 65 5.14 -11.55 14.05
CA GLY A 65 4.39 -10.90 12.98
C GLY A 65 2.87 -11.01 13.13
N HIS A 66 2.18 -10.52 12.10
CA HIS A 66 0.72 -10.54 12.06
C HIS A 66 0.18 -11.99 12.01
N PRO A 67 -0.87 -12.37 12.76
CA PRO A 67 -1.41 -13.75 12.77
C PRO A 67 -1.79 -14.29 11.37
N LYS A 68 -2.22 -13.39 10.49
CA LYS A 68 -2.49 -13.67 9.08
C LYS A 68 -1.26 -14.20 8.33
N HIS A 69 -0.08 -13.63 8.60
CA HIS A 69 1.17 -14.02 7.96
C HIS A 69 1.60 -15.43 8.37
N PHE A 70 1.42 -15.78 9.65
CA PHE A 70 1.68 -17.13 10.13
C PHE A 70 0.81 -18.16 9.39
N HIS A 71 -0.49 -17.87 9.20
CA HIS A 71 -1.40 -18.73 8.46
C HIS A 71 -1.02 -18.84 6.97
N GLU A 72 -0.62 -17.74 6.33
CA GLU A 72 -0.19 -17.74 4.94
C GLU A 72 1.09 -18.58 4.71
N GLN A 73 2.03 -18.59 5.66
CA GLN A 73 3.27 -19.36 5.51
C GLN A 73 3.15 -20.82 5.96
N MET A 74 2.45 -21.09 7.08
CA MET A 74 2.40 -22.42 7.69
C MET A 74 1.12 -23.20 7.33
N GLY A 75 0.16 -22.56 6.66
CA GLY A 75 -1.15 -23.16 6.34
C GLY A 75 -2.04 -23.42 7.56
N MET A 76 -1.68 -22.90 8.74
CA MET A 76 -2.41 -23.09 9.99
C MET A 76 -2.19 -21.91 10.93
N SER A 77 -3.03 -21.76 11.96
CA SER A 77 -2.83 -20.72 12.97
C SER A 77 -1.68 -21.09 13.94
N TRP A 78 -1.08 -20.06 14.54
CA TRP A 78 0.02 -20.22 15.51
C TRP A 78 -0.32 -21.18 16.66
N HIS A 79 -1.54 -21.09 17.18
CA HIS A 79 -2.01 -21.94 18.28
C HIS A 79 -2.05 -23.42 17.89
N ILE A 80 -2.47 -23.71 16.66
CA ILE A 80 -2.51 -25.08 16.13
C ILE A 80 -1.10 -25.62 15.91
N PHE A 81 -0.21 -24.80 15.34
CA PHE A 81 1.19 -25.18 15.18
C PHE A 81 1.86 -25.52 16.53
N ARG A 82 1.61 -24.72 17.56
CA ARG A 82 2.16 -24.97 18.91
C ARG A 82 1.61 -26.26 19.52
N ARG A 83 0.32 -26.54 19.34
CA ARG A 83 -0.30 -27.79 19.79
C ARG A 83 0.26 -29.00 19.05
N LEU A 84 0.37 -28.91 17.72
CA LEU A 84 0.97 -29.95 16.89
C LEU A 84 2.42 -30.23 17.32
N SER A 85 3.22 -29.18 17.54
CA SER A 85 4.59 -29.31 18.02
C SER A 85 4.67 -30.04 19.37
N HIS A 86 3.78 -29.70 20.30
CA HIS A 86 3.70 -30.37 21.60
C HIS A 86 3.31 -31.85 21.47
N GLU A 87 2.31 -32.16 20.65
CA GLU A 87 1.87 -33.55 20.41
C GLU A 87 2.97 -34.37 19.74
N LEU A 88 3.65 -33.81 18.75
CA LEU A 88 4.80 -34.45 18.11
C LEU A 88 5.91 -34.73 19.13
N GLN A 89 6.26 -33.77 19.99
CA GLN A 89 7.29 -33.99 21.01
C GLN A 89 6.88 -35.01 22.06
N SER A 90 5.60 -35.04 22.43
CA SER A 90 5.09 -35.92 23.49
C SER A 90 4.88 -37.36 23.02
N TYR A 91 4.40 -37.54 21.78
CA TYR A 91 3.90 -38.85 21.31
C TYR A 91 4.73 -39.49 20.21
N SER A 92 5.47 -38.71 19.41
CA SER A 92 6.28 -39.25 18.30
C SER A 92 7.76 -39.42 18.64
N GLY A 93 8.18 -39.05 19.85
CA GLY A 93 9.58 -39.10 20.28
C GLY A 93 10.48 -38.05 19.60
N LEU A 94 9.89 -37.13 18.81
CA LEU A 94 10.60 -36.01 18.22
C LEU A 94 11.13 -35.10 19.33
N LYS A 95 12.45 -34.98 19.43
CA LYS A 95 13.10 -34.07 20.38
C LYS A 95 13.59 -32.84 19.65
N ASN A 96 13.75 -31.75 20.39
CA ASN A 96 14.39 -30.55 19.89
C ASN A 96 15.80 -30.92 19.39
N SER A 97 16.01 -30.93 18.07
CA SER A 97 17.35 -31.13 17.53
C SER A 97 18.09 -29.83 17.80
N ARG A 98 18.96 -29.84 18.82
CA ARG A 98 19.77 -28.68 19.18
C ARG A 98 20.63 -28.17 18.01
N HIS A 99 20.78 -28.96 16.94
CA HIS A 99 21.42 -28.60 15.69
C HIS A 99 20.71 -29.36 14.56
N VAL A 100 20.13 -28.63 13.61
CA VAL A 100 20.05 -29.11 12.23
C VAL A 100 21.37 -28.67 11.60
N THR A 101 22.37 -29.54 11.59
CA THR A 101 23.57 -29.38 10.75
C THR A 101 23.26 -29.74 9.32
#